data_AF-J9ES85-F1
#
_entry.id   AF-J9ES85-F1
#
_cell.length_a   1.000
_cell.length_b   1.000
_cell.length_c   1.000
_cell.angle_alpha   90.00
_cell.angle_beta   90.00
_cell.angle_gamma   90.00
#
_symmetry.space_group_name_H-M   'P 1'
#
loop_
_entity.id
_entity.type
_entity.pdbx_description
1 polymer ?
#
loop_
_entity_poly.entity_id
_entity_poly.type
_entity_poly.pdbx_seq_one_letter_code
_entity_poly.pdbx_strand_id
1 'polypeptide(L)'
;MSVSGRIVAEPMWEPFLEEKGDLLNVSIIYSDLLWPWSGYMAVAVSVVPNGCNYDGTASGRITVTVVSEERGVQKYSTAAFPIRVRIIPTPPRSQRLLWDQYRNIRYPAGYFPRDDLRDKTNILDWNADHPHTNFKPLYQHLRSSGYYIEVLGEPLTCVDLSQYSAFLIVDPEDEFFPSERQKLYDEVNNANLNLIIFADWYNTSVIDKIRFMDENTKEWWEPETGGTNLPALNDLLKEWNISLSAHVLDGIAIIGQTPVKYLSGTSVSNAPPHALIALSDLTDLV
;
A
#
# COMPACT_ATOMS: atom_id res chain seq x y z
N MET A 1 -17.99 25.81 27.44
CA MET A 1 -18.46 25.06 26.26
C MET A 1 -17.74 23.74 26.31
N SER A 2 -18.44 22.60 26.36
CA SER A 2 -17.76 21.35 26.04
C SER A 2 -17.47 21.40 24.55
N VAL A 3 -16.20 21.27 24.15
CA VAL A 3 -15.80 21.32 22.73
C VAL A 3 -15.82 19.92 22.12
N SER A 4 -16.33 18.93 22.86
CA SER A 4 -16.43 17.54 22.43
C SER A 4 -17.86 17.12 22.16
N GLY A 5 -18.00 16.15 21.26
CA GLY A 5 -19.24 15.45 20.96
C GLY A 5 -19.08 13.94 21.15
N ARG A 6 -20.19 13.23 21.33
CA ARG A 6 -20.21 11.76 21.35
C ARG A 6 -21.18 11.22 20.32
N ILE A 7 -20.82 10.13 19.66
CA ILE A 7 -21.73 9.40 18.79
C ILE A 7 -22.70 8.62 19.68
N VAL A 8 -24.00 8.89 19.54
CA VAL A 8 -25.05 8.37 20.46
C VAL A 8 -25.36 6.91 20.19
N ALA A 9 -25.37 6.54 18.91
CA ALA A 9 -25.66 5.21 18.40
C ALA A 9 -24.75 4.93 17.21
N GLU A 10 -24.51 3.65 16.96
CA GLU A 10 -23.74 3.19 15.81
C GLU A 10 -24.28 3.84 14.51
N PRO A 11 -23.41 4.49 13.70
CA PRO A 11 -23.81 5.06 12.43
C PRO A 11 -24.43 3.96 11.55
N MET A 12 -25.58 4.26 10.95
CA MET A 12 -26.32 3.26 10.18
C MET A 12 -26.20 3.52 8.69
N TRP A 13 -25.90 2.46 7.94
CA TRP A 13 -26.04 2.43 6.49
C TRP A 13 -27.50 2.19 6.10
N GLU A 14 -28.05 3.09 5.29
CA GLU A 14 -29.40 3.01 4.74
C GLU A 14 -29.31 2.91 3.21
N PRO A 15 -29.44 1.70 2.64
CA PRO A 15 -29.38 1.51 1.19
C PRO A 15 -30.64 2.07 0.50
N PHE A 16 -30.47 2.79 -0.61
CA PHE A 16 -31.59 3.18 -1.46
C PHE A 16 -31.91 2.05 -2.43
N LEU A 17 -32.98 1.30 -2.17
CA LEU A 17 -33.34 0.10 -2.95
C LEU A 17 -33.64 0.41 -4.42
N GLU A 18 -34.24 1.57 -4.71
CA GLU A 18 -34.50 2.03 -6.08
C GLU A 18 -33.19 2.34 -6.84
N GLU A 19 -32.14 2.75 -6.12
CA GLU A 19 -30.80 3.03 -6.65
C GLU A 19 -29.83 1.87 -6.36
N LYS A 20 -30.30 0.63 -6.22
CA LYS A 20 -29.46 -0.57 -6.04
C LYS A 20 -28.47 -0.51 -4.86
N GLY A 21 -28.80 0.25 -3.82
CA GLY A 21 -27.96 0.38 -2.61
C GLY A 21 -27.74 -0.93 -1.87
N ASP A 22 -28.63 -1.91 -2.05
CA ASP A 22 -28.53 -3.27 -1.52
C ASP A 22 -27.36 -4.08 -2.11
N LEU A 23 -26.77 -3.62 -3.22
CA LEU A 23 -25.56 -4.21 -3.78
C LEU A 23 -24.28 -3.78 -3.05
N LEU A 24 -24.36 -2.78 -2.18
CA LEU A 24 -23.22 -2.28 -1.40
C LEU A 24 -23.22 -2.91 -0.01
N ASN A 25 -22.08 -3.50 0.35
CA ASN A 25 -21.76 -3.86 1.72
C ASN A 25 -20.88 -2.76 2.32
N VAL A 26 -21.44 -2.04 3.29
CA VAL A 26 -20.82 -0.88 3.94
C VAL A 26 -20.55 -1.23 5.40
N SER A 27 -19.28 -1.22 5.80
CA SER A 27 -18.87 -1.33 7.20
C SER A 27 -18.33 0.01 7.70
N ILE A 28 -18.62 0.30 8.97
CA ILE A 28 -18.33 1.60 9.58
C ILE A 28 -17.58 1.36 10.88
N ILE A 29 -16.45 2.04 11.05
CA ILE A 29 -15.67 2.05 12.28
C ILE A 29 -15.55 3.49 12.72
N TYR A 30 -15.77 3.79 14.00
CA TYR A 30 -15.81 5.18 14.46
C TYR A 30 -15.27 5.33 15.88
N SER A 31 -14.92 6.57 16.22
CA SER A 31 -14.59 6.96 17.60
C SER A 31 -15.86 7.34 18.36
N ASP A 32 -16.05 6.78 19.55
CA ASP A 32 -17.18 7.15 20.43
C ASP A 32 -17.17 8.63 20.82
N LEU A 33 -15.97 9.19 20.99
CA LEU A 33 -15.72 10.57 21.42
C LEU A 33 -15.05 11.35 20.29
N LEU A 34 -15.65 12.48 19.94
CA LEU A 34 -15.14 13.43 18.95
C LEU A 34 -14.62 14.66 19.70
N TRP A 35 -13.34 14.97 19.55
CA TRP A 35 -12.72 16.18 20.07
C TRP A 35 -12.38 17.13 18.91
N PRO A 36 -12.15 18.42 19.19
CA PRO A 36 -11.53 19.28 18.19
C PRO A 36 -10.19 18.64 17.80
N TRP A 37 -10.02 18.40 16.50
CA TRP A 37 -8.80 17.82 15.93
C TRP A 37 -8.53 16.34 16.25
N SER A 38 -9.50 15.61 16.83
CA SER A 38 -9.36 14.18 17.10
C SER A 38 -10.69 13.43 17.01
N GLY A 39 -10.63 12.18 16.55
CA GLY A 39 -11.79 11.34 16.27
C GLY A 39 -11.94 11.06 14.79
N TYR A 40 -12.57 9.92 14.47
CA TYR A 40 -12.74 9.48 13.09
C TYR A 40 -14.07 8.73 12.88
N MET A 41 -14.48 8.67 11.62
CA MET A 41 -15.44 7.71 11.10
C MET A 41 -14.87 7.18 9.79
N ALA A 42 -14.46 5.91 9.79
CA ALA A 42 -13.96 5.19 8.63
C ALA A 42 -15.11 4.40 8.00
N VAL A 43 -15.20 4.44 6.69
CA VAL A 43 -16.23 3.75 5.91
C VAL A 43 -15.53 2.86 4.90
N ALA A 44 -15.72 1.55 5.00
CA ALA A 44 -15.27 0.61 3.99
C ALA A 44 -16.47 0.18 3.15
N VAL A 45 -16.35 0.30 1.83
CA VAL A 45 -17.41 0.00 0.88
C VAL A 45 -16.93 -1.12 -0.04
N SER A 46 -17.74 -2.17 -0.13
CA SER A 46 -17.52 -3.31 -1.02
C SER A 46 -18.81 -3.66 -1.75
N VAL A 47 -18.70 -4.46 -2.81
CA VAL A 47 -19.86 -4.93 -3.56
C VAL A 47 -20.16 -6.36 -3.11
N VAL A 48 -21.43 -6.66 -2.83
CA VAL A 48 -21.85 -8.02 -2.47
C VAL A 48 -21.66 -8.98 -3.66
N PRO A 49 -21.49 -10.30 -3.45
CA PRO A 49 -21.26 -11.25 -4.54
C PRO A 49 -22.30 -11.21 -5.67
N ASN A 50 -23.56 -10.92 -5.34
CA ASN A 50 -24.65 -10.79 -6.33
C ASN A 50 -24.48 -9.60 -7.29
N GLY A 51 -23.67 -8.60 -6.91
CA GLY A 51 -23.37 -7.42 -7.72
C GLY A 51 -22.22 -7.62 -8.72
N CYS A 52 -21.60 -8.81 -8.79
CA CYS A 52 -20.40 -9.05 -9.60
C CYS A 52 -20.56 -8.78 -11.11
N ASN A 53 -21.79 -8.87 -11.64
CA ASN A 53 -22.10 -8.62 -13.05
C ASN A 53 -22.87 -7.31 -13.26
N TYR A 54 -23.09 -6.52 -12.21
CA TYR A 54 -23.85 -5.27 -12.30
C TYR A 54 -22.98 -4.17 -12.91
N ASP A 55 -23.55 -3.43 -13.87
CA ASP A 55 -22.93 -2.23 -14.43
C ASP A 55 -23.87 -1.04 -14.24
N GLY A 56 -23.50 -0.15 -13.32
CA GLY A 56 -24.41 0.92 -12.93
C GLY A 56 -24.00 1.62 -11.64
N THR A 57 -24.82 2.55 -11.22
CA THR A 57 -24.60 3.28 -9.97
C THR A 57 -25.39 2.61 -8.85
N ALA A 58 -24.78 2.51 -7.66
CA ALA A 58 -25.44 2.15 -6.42
C ALA A 58 -25.39 3.33 -5.44
N SER A 59 -26.45 3.55 -4.65
CA SER A 59 -26.49 4.68 -3.71
C SER A 59 -27.22 4.37 -2.42
N GLY A 60 -26.92 5.16 -1.39
CA GLY A 60 -27.55 5.11 -0.08
C GLY A 60 -27.03 6.24 0.79
N ARG A 61 -27.25 6.18 2.10
CA ARG A 61 -26.71 7.16 3.03
C ARG A 61 -26.26 6.54 4.34
N ILE A 62 -25.30 7.20 4.99
CA ILE A 62 -24.93 6.93 6.37
C ILE A 62 -25.52 8.02 7.25
N THR A 63 -26.25 7.64 8.29
CA THR A 63 -26.79 8.58 9.28
C THR A 63 -25.97 8.48 10.57
N VAL A 64 -25.43 9.60 11.04
CA VAL A 64 -24.75 9.70 12.34
C VAL A 64 -25.44 10.74 13.22
N THR A 65 -25.61 10.43 14.51
CA THR A 65 -26.13 11.39 15.48
C THR A 65 -25.08 11.65 16.54
N VAL A 66 -24.67 12.92 16.64
CA VAL A 66 -23.70 13.40 17.63
C VAL A 66 -24.43 14.19 18.70
N VAL A 67 -24.15 13.85 19.97
CA VAL A 67 -24.57 14.65 21.12
C VAL A 67 -23.41 15.50 21.61
N SER A 68 -23.67 16.78 21.82
CA SER A 68 -22.73 17.73 22.43
C SER A 68 -23.38 18.42 23.62
N GLU A 69 -22.58 18.92 24.56
CA GLU A 69 -23.10 19.65 25.73
C GLU A 69 -22.83 21.15 25.63
N GLU A 70 -23.92 21.93 25.66
CA GLU A 70 -23.86 23.39 25.69
C GLU A 70 -24.53 23.91 26.97
N ARG A 71 -23.70 24.43 27.90
CA ARG A 71 -24.16 25.03 29.18
C ARG A 71 -25.06 24.08 30.02
N GLY A 72 -24.72 22.79 30.06
CA GLY A 72 -25.49 21.77 30.80
C GLY A 72 -26.71 21.22 30.05
N VAL A 73 -26.96 21.68 28.82
CA VAL A 73 -28.03 21.16 27.96
C VAL A 73 -27.43 20.27 26.87
N GLN A 74 -27.94 19.05 26.75
CA GLN A 74 -27.58 18.15 25.66
C GLN A 74 -28.21 18.62 24.35
N LYS A 75 -27.38 18.77 23.32
CA LYS A 75 -27.79 19.12 21.97
C LYS A 75 -27.47 17.95 21.04
N TYR A 76 -28.48 17.48 20.32
CA TYR A 76 -28.38 16.40 19.36
C TYR A 76 -28.31 17.00 17.95
N SER A 77 -27.34 16.56 17.16
CA SER A 77 -27.19 16.94 15.77
C SER A 77 -27.03 15.68 14.93
N THR A 78 -27.90 15.51 13.93
CA THR A 78 -27.84 14.37 13.02
C THR A 78 -27.30 14.84 11.68
N ALA A 79 -26.26 14.16 11.19
CA ALA A 79 -25.70 14.36 9.86
C ALA A 79 -25.99 13.14 8.99
N ALA A 80 -26.33 13.39 7.73
CA ALA A 80 -26.57 12.37 6.72
C ALA A 80 -25.52 12.50 5.60
N PHE A 81 -24.77 11.43 5.36
CA PHE A 81 -23.73 11.35 4.34
C PHE A 81 -24.24 10.50 3.18
N PRO A 82 -24.68 11.10 2.06
CA PRO A 82 -25.05 10.34 0.88
C PRO A 82 -23.80 9.71 0.25
N ILE A 83 -23.87 8.43 -0.07
CA ILE A 83 -22.83 7.67 -0.75
C ILE A 83 -23.37 7.24 -2.11
N ARG A 84 -22.57 7.48 -3.16
CA ARG A 84 -22.87 7.06 -4.52
C ARG A 84 -21.62 6.41 -5.13
N VAL A 85 -21.74 5.14 -5.52
CA VAL A 85 -20.64 4.32 -6.03
C VAL A 85 -20.97 3.83 -7.43
N ARG A 86 -20.02 3.95 -8.37
CA ARG A 86 -20.11 3.28 -9.67
C ARG A 86 -19.63 1.84 -9.51
N ILE A 87 -20.52 0.89 -9.76
CA ILE A 87 -20.20 -0.52 -9.84
C ILE A 87 -19.98 -0.85 -11.33
N ILE A 88 -18.97 -1.67 -11.57
CA ILE A 88 -18.70 -2.27 -12.87
C ILE A 88 -18.69 -3.80 -12.69
N PRO A 89 -18.93 -4.56 -13.76
CA PRO A 89 -18.74 -6.00 -13.71
C PRO A 89 -17.29 -6.33 -13.34
N THR A 90 -17.09 -7.43 -12.62
CA THR A 90 -15.77 -7.90 -12.25
C THR A 90 -14.89 -8.01 -13.49
N PRO A 91 -13.76 -7.28 -13.56
CA PRO A 91 -12.90 -7.30 -14.73
C PRO A 91 -12.35 -8.72 -15.00
N PRO A 92 -12.05 -9.07 -16.25
CA PRO A 92 -11.35 -10.31 -16.57
C PRO A 92 -10.04 -10.42 -15.78
N ARG A 93 -9.67 -11.65 -15.38
CA ARG A 93 -8.44 -11.94 -14.62
C ARG A 93 -7.20 -11.27 -15.22
N SER A 94 -7.07 -11.28 -16.55
CA SER A 94 -5.94 -10.68 -17.29
C SER A 94 -5.77 -9.17 -17.11
N GLN A 95 -6.78 -8.48 -16.59
CA GLN A 95 -6.75 -7.04 -16.31
C GLN A 95 -6.63 -6.75 -14.82
N ARG A 96 -6.61 -7.75 -13.94
CA ARG A 96 -6.61 -7.57 -12.48
C ARG A 96 -5.21 -7.72 -11.91
N LEU A 97 -4.73 -6.64 -11.29
CA LEU A 97 -3.46 -6.56 -10.60
C LEU A 97 -3.73 -6.45 -9.09
N LEU A 98 -3.03 -7.24 -8.30
CA LEU A 98 -3.02 -7.10 -6.85
C LEU A 98 -1.75 -6.37 -6.44
N TRP A 99 -1.89 -5.27 -5.72
CA TRP A 99 -0.79 -4.46 -5.21
C TRP A 99 -0.56 -4.79 -3.74
N ASP A 100 0.65 -5.18 -3.37
CA ASP A 100 1.01 -5.43 -1.98
C ASP A 100 1.23 -4.10 -1.23
N GLN A 101 0.31 -3.74 -0.34
CA GLN A 101 0.48 -2.58 0.56
C GLN A 101 0.78 -3.04 1.99
N TYR A 102 0.55 -4.32 2.29
CA TYR A 102 0.71 -4.88 3.63
C TYR A 102 2.18 -4.90 4.08
N ARG A 103 3.13 -4.93 3.13
CA ARG A 103 4.59 -4.94 3.40
C ARG A 103 5.23 -3.55 3.41
N ASN A 104 4.48 -2.49 3.14
CA ASN A 104 4.98 -1.13 3.30
C ASN A 104 4.66 -0.66 4.71
N ILE A 105 5.64 -0.01 5.34
CA ILE A 105 5.49 0.48 6.70
C ILE A 105 4.58 1.72 6.70
N ARG A 106 3.74 1.80 7.73
CA ARG A 106 2.83 2.93 7.91
C ARG A 106 3.58 4.07 8.59
N TYR A 107 3.65 5.21 7.91
CA TYR A 107 4.17 6.43 8.49
C TYR A 107 3.20 7.02 9.52
N PRO A 108 3.68 7.65 10.61
CA PRO A 108 5.08 7.89 10.99
C PRO A 108 5.55 6.93 12.10
N ALA A 109 5.85 5.67 11.79
CA ALA A 109 6.28 4.69 12.80
C ALA A 109 7.74 4.86 13.27
N GLY A 110 8.62 5.45 12.45
CA GLY A 110 10.07 5.52 12.73
C GLY A 110 10.84 6.36 11.71
N TYR A 111 12.18 6.24 11.71
CA TYR A 111 13.07 6.87 10.72
C TYR A 111 13.16 5.99 9.47
N PHE A 112 12.61 6.50 8.37
CA PHE A 112 12.79 5.93 7.04
C PHE A 112 13.57 6.92 6.16
N PRO A 113 14.72 6.50 5.62
CA PRO A 113 15.54 7.34 4.79
C PRO A 113 14.89 7.53 3.42
N ARG A 114 15.28 8.58 2.69
CA ARG A 114 14.91 8.72 1.28
C ARG A 114 15.51 7.60 0.43
N ASP A 115 14.77 7.23 -0.60
CA ASP A 115 15.26 6.33 -1.66
C ASP A 115 16.45 6.96 -2.40
N ASP A 116 16.40 8.27 -2.70
CA ASP A 116 17.53 8.98 -3.32
C ASP A 116 18.60 9.39 -2.30
N LEU A 117 19.63 8.56 -2.16
CA LEU A 117 20.76 8.80 -1.27
C LEU A 117 21.64 10.02 -1.66
N ARG A 118 21.39 10.66 -2.81
CA ARG A 118 22.06 11.91 -3.19
C ARG A 118 21.41 13.13 -2.55
N ASP A 119 20.13 13.07 -2.17
CA ASP A 119 19.47 14.16 -1.47
C ASP A 119 19.85 14.17 0.01
N LYS A 120 20.76 15.09 0.37
CA LYS A 120 21.21 15.28 1.75
C LYS A 120 20.39 16.33 2.50
N THR A 121 19.43 16.97 1.85
CA THR A 121 18.67 18.08 2.45
C THR A 121 17.48 17.58 3.25
N ASN A 122 16.84 16.51 2.80
CA ASN A 122 15.71 15.88 3.48
C ASN A 122 16.04 14.41 3.72
N ILE A 123 16.39 14.09 4.96
CA ILE A 123 16.76 12.73 5.34
C ILE A 123 15.55 11.81 5.51
N LEU A 124 14.36 12.35 5.78
CA LEU A 124 13.14 11.56 5.98
C LEU A 124 12.35 11.43 4.68
N ASP A 125 11.91 10.20 4.37
CA ASP A 125 10.71 10.05 3.57
C ASP A 125 9.47 10.28 4.45
N TRP A 126 8.51 11.02 3.92
CA TRP A 126 7.28 11.43 4.62
C TRP A 126 6.05 11.28 3.75
N ASN A 127 6.22 10.85 2.50
CA ASN A 127 5.11 10.78 1.54
C ASN A 127 4.41 9.42 1.57
N ALA A 128 4.95 8.43 2.28
CA ALA A 128 4.46 7.05 2.36
C ALA A 128 4.34 6.32 1.02
N ASP A 129 4.65 5.04 1.03
CA ASP A 129 4.69 4.23 -0.19
C ASP A 129 3.33 3.59 -0.44
N HIS A 130 2.47 4.38 -1.11
CA HIS A 130 1.10 3.99 -1.46
C HIS A 130 0.75 4.35 -2.91
N PRO A 131 -0.09 3.55 -3.60
CA PRO A 131 -0.69 3.88 -4.90
C PRO A 131 -1.44 5.22 -5.00
N HIS A 132 -1.64 5.93 -3.89
CA HIS A 132 -2.36 7.20 -3.82
C HIS A 132 -1.45 8.37 -3.44
N THR A 133 -0.18 8.11 -3.12
CA THR A 133 0.86 9.07 -2.75
C THR A 133 2.07 8.93 -3.70
N ASN A 134 3.22 8.41 -3.25
CA ASN A 134 4.45 8.24 -4.04
C ASN A 134 4.22 7.48 -5.35
N PHE A 135 3.42 6.41 -5.31
CA PHE A 135 3.16 5.58 -6.48
C PHE A 135 1.95 6.00 -7.31
N LYS A 136 1.36 7.17 -7.03
CA LYS A 136 0.21 7.68 -7.79
C LYS A 136 0.46 7.77 -9.31
N PRO A 137 1.62 8.22 -9.81
CA PRO A 137 1.87 8.24 -11.25
C PRO A 137 1.83 6.85 -11.88
N LEU A 138 2.44 5.85 -11.22
CA LEU A 138 2.43 4.45 -11.66
C LEU A 138 1.01 3.87 -11.64
N TYR A 139 0.26 4.09 -10.57
CA TYR A 139 -1.15 3.71 -10.46
C TYR A 139 -1.98 4.30 -11.61
N GLN A 140 -1.84 5.60 -11.87
CA GLN A 140 -2.56 6.28 -12.95
C GLN A 140 -2.20 5.71 -14.32
N HIS A 141 -0.92 5.43 -14.57
CA HIS A 141 -0.47 4.84 -15.82
C HIS A 141 -1.08 3.45 -16.06
N LEU A 142 -1.04 2.57 -15.06
CA LEU A 142 -1.63 1.24 -15.12
C LEU A 142 -3.15 1.30 -15.33
N ARG A 143 -3.86 2.19 -14.61
CA ARG A 143 -5.30 2.41 -14.79
C ARG A 143 -5.63 2.91 -16.20
N SER A 144 -4.84 3.85 -16.73
CA SER A 144 -5.02 4.37 -18.09
C SER A 144 -4.75 3.32 -19.17
N SER A 145 -3.95 2.30 -18.85
CA SER A 145 -3.65 1.16 -19.72
C SER A 145 -4.71 0.05 -19.66
N GLY A 146 -5.77 0.21 -18.87
CA GLY A 146 -6.88 -0.73 -18.79
C GLY A 146 -6.77 -1.78 -17.67
N TYR A 147 -5.75 -1.71 -16.82
CA TYR A 147 -5.62 -2.60 -15.66
C TYR A 147 -6.41 -2.07 -14.46
N TYR A 148 -7.01 -2.96 -13.69
CA TYR A 148 -7.69 -2.72 -12.43
C TYR A 148 -6.81 -3.18 -11.28
N ILE A 149 -6.59 -2.29 -10.32
CA ILE A 149 -5.65 -2.50 -9.22
C ILE A 149 -6.44 -2.60 -7.93
N GLU A 150 -6.25 -3.69 -7.21
CA GLU A 150 -6.71 -3.88 -5.84
C GLU A 150 -5.53 -3.73 -4.89
N VAL A 151 -5.72 -3.01 -3.79
CA VAL A 151 -4.64 -2.71 -2.83
C VAL A 151 -4.79 -3.62 -1.63
N LEU A 152 -3.82 -4.52 -1.45
CA LEU A 152 -3.81 -5.52 -0.40
C LEU A 152 -3.31 -4.92 0.91
N GLY A 153 -4.22 -4.65 1.84
CA GLY A 153 -3.90 -4.15 3.19
C GLY A 153 -3.88 -5.21 4.30
N GLU A 154 -3.89 -6.50 3.94
CA GLU A 154 -3.99 -7.64 4.86
C GLU A 154 -3.03 -8.79 4.46
N PRO A 155 -2.80 -9.79 5.34
CA PRO A 155 -1.91 -10.91 5.04
C PRO A 155 -2.30 -11.65 3.76
N LEU A 156 -1.30 -12.17 3.04
CA LEU A 156 -1.52 -12.88 1.78
C LEU A 156 -2.36 -14.14 1.95
N THR A 157 -2.35 -14.74 3.14
CA THR A 157 -3.15 -15.93 3.45
C THR A 157 -4.66 -15.68 3.36
N CYS A 158 -5.13 -14.44 3.52
CA CYS A 158 -6.54 -14.06 3.51
C CYS A 158 -7.14 -13.87 2.10
N VAL A 159 -6.32 -13.81 1.05
CA VAL A 159 -6.77 -13.44 -0.31
C VAL A 159 -6.81 -14.63 -1.25
N ASP A 160 -7.78 -14.68 -2.16
CA ASP A 160 -7.77 -15.61 -3.29
C ASP A 160 -6.93 -15.03 -4.46
N LEU A 161 -5.71 -15.52 -4.63
CA LEU A 161 -4.78 -15.05 -5.66
C LEU A 161 -5.17 -15.50 -7.08
N SER A 162 -6.03 -16.51 -7.22
CA SER A 162 -6.50 -16.99 -8.52
C SER A 162 -7.30 -15.94 -9.30
N GLN A 163 -7.83 -14.94 -8.59
CA GLN A 163 -8.58 -13.81 -9.14
C GLN A 163 -7.73 -12.80 -9.92
N TYR A 164 -6.41 -12.86 -9.78
CA TYR A 164 -5.48 -11.86 -10.32
C TYR A 164 -4.54 -12.48 -11.37
N SER A 165 -4.17 -11.69 -12.36
CA SER A 165 -3.14 -12.09 -13.33
C SER A 165 -1.73 -11.87 -12.80
N ALA A 166 -1.55 -10.82 -11.99
CA ALA A 166 -0.25 -10.48 -11.44
C ALA A 166 -0.34 -9.93 -10.02
N PHE A 167 0.67 -10.24 -9.23
CA PHE A 167 0.91 -9.69 -7.91
C PHE A 167 2.13 -8.76 -7.97
N LEU A 168 1.95 -7.52 -7.54
CA LEU A 168 2.97 -6.47 -7.54
C LEU A 168 3.47 -6.28 -6.11
N ILE A 169 4.76 -6.55 -5.89
CA ILE A 169 5.46 -6.22 -4.65
C ILE A 169 6.32 -5.01 -4.97
N VAL A 170 6.00 -3.86 -4.39
CA VAL A 170 6.69 -2.59 -4.69
C VAL A 170 7.27 -2.04 -3.41
N ASP A 171 8.59 -2.05 -3.35
CA ASP A 171 9.38 -1.57 -2.23
C ASP A 171 8.97 -2.16 -0.88
N PRO A 172 9.07 -3.50 -0.70
CA PRO A 172 8.66 -4.14 0.53
C PRO A 172 9.64 -3.81 1.66
N GLU A 173 9.12 -3.40 2.81
CA GLU A 173 9.90 -3.03 4.00
C GLU A 173 9.69 -4.03 5.16
N ASP A 174 8.72 -4.93 5.04
CA ASP A 174 8.39 -5.95 6.05
C ASP A 174 8.71 -7.39 5.57
N GLU A 175 8.68 -8.33 6.51
CA GLU A 175 9.00 -9.74 6.27
C GLU A 175 7.88 -10.54 5.61
N PHE A 176 8.25 -11.63 4.92
CA PHE A 176 7.30 -12.61 4.40
C PHE A 176 7.25 -13.84 5.29
N PHE A 177 6.09 -14.10 5.90
CA PHE A 177 5.91 -15.28 6.72
C PHE A 177 6.08 -16.57 5.90
N PRO A 178 6.58 -17.68 6.49
CA PRO A 178 6.80 -18.92 5.76
C PRO A 178 5.56 -19.45 5.01
N SER A 179 4.37 -19.29 5.58
CA SER A 179 3.10 -19.67 4.94
C SER A 179 2.77 -18.81 3.71
N GLU A 180 3.15 -17.54 3.72
CA GLU A 180 2.95 -16.63 2.59
C GLU A 180 3.94 -16.91 1.46
N ARG A 181 5.20 -17.19 1.81
CA ARG A 181 6.22 -17.63 0.84
C ARG A 181 5.80 -18.90 0.14
N GLN A 182 5.37 -19.91 0.89
CA GLN A 182 4.85 -21.16 0.33
C GLN A 182 3.64 -20.92 -0.58
N LYS A 183 2.67 -20.12 -0.13
CA LYS A 183 1.49 -19.77 -0.94
C LYS A 183 1.88 -19.10 -2.26
N LEU A 184 2.76 -18.10 -2.22
CA LEU A 184 3.25 -17.43 -3.43
C LEU A 184 3.97 -18.40 -4.37
N TYR A 185 4.81 -19.27 -3.82
CA TYR A 185 5.50 -20.30 -4.60
C TYR A 185 4.49 -21.19 -5.35
N ASP A 186 3.47 -21.67 -4.65
CA ASP A 186 2.45 -22.53 -5.25
C ASP A 186 1.63 -21.80 -6.33
N GLU A 187 1.26 -20.55 -6.11
CA GLU A 187 0.44 -19.76 -7.03
C GLU A 187 1.22 -19.36 -8.30
N VAL A 188 2.50 -19.02 -8.16
CA VAL A 188 3.37 -18.69 -9.29
C VAL A 188 3.66 -19.93 -10.14
N ASN A 189 4.03 -21.05 -9.49
CA ASN A 189 4.45 -22.24 -10.23
C ASN A 189 3.28 -23.10 -10.73
N ASN A 190 2.14 -23.10 -10.04
CA ASN A 190 1.03 -24.01 -10.35
C ASN A 190 -0.25 -23.29 -10.82
N ALA A 191 -0.45 -22.01 -10.50
CA ALA A 191 -1.68 -21.27 -10.80
C ALA A 191 -1.52 -20.12 -11.81
N ASN A 192 -0.36 -20.03 -12.47
CA ASN A 192 -0.04 -19.00 -13.48
C ASN A 192 -0.19 -17.56 -12.95
N LEU A 193 0.15 -17.33 -11.68
CA LEU A 193 0.28 -15.97 -11.15
C LEU A 193 1.61 -15.37 -11.62
N ASN A 194 1.57 -14.17 -12.21
CA ASN A 194 2.79 -13.43 -12.51
C ASN A 194 3.23 -12.66 -11.26
N LEU A 195 4.50 -12.76 -10.89
CA LEU A 195 5.08 -12.01 -9.78
C LEU A 195 5.97 -10.90 -10.33
N ILE A 196 5.71 -9.65 -9.95
CA ILE A 196 6.51 -8.49 -10.34
C ILE A 196 7.00 -7.83 -9.07
N ILE A 197 8.32 -7.68 -8.94
CA ILE A 197 8.97 -7.17 -7.75
C ILE A 197 9.79 -5.95 -8.14
N PHE A 198 9.60 -4.85 -7.40
CA PHE A 198 10.47 -3.69 -7.41
C PHE A 198 11.13 -3.62 -6.04
N ALA A 199 12.46 -3.69 -6.02
CA ALA A 199 13.27 -3.64 -4.83
C ALA A 199 14.16 -2.40 -4.89
N ASP A 200 14.27 -1.71 -3.76
CA ASP A 200 15.12 -0.54 -3.63
C ASP A 200 16.52 -0.91 -3.06
N TRP A 201 17.28 0.06 -2.58
CA TRP A 201 18.61 -0.12 -2.02
C TRP A 201 18.54 -0.69 -0.60
N TYR A 202 19.58 -1.44 -0.24
CA TYR A 202 19.81 -1.87 1.14
C TYR A 202 21.29 -2.11 1.36
N ASN A 203 21.88 -1.41 2.32
CA ASN A 203 23.27 -1.61 2.73
C ASN A 203 23.47 -1.16 4.17
N THR A 204 23.92 -2.07 5.04
CA THR A 204 24.11 -1.80 6.48
C THR A 204 25.14 -0.71 6.74
N SER A 205 26.22 -0.66 5.96
CA SER A 205 27.24 0.39 6.10
C SER A 205 26.74 1.77 5.68
N VAL A 206 25.77 1.85 4.77
CA VAL A 206 25.11 3.11 4.40
C VAL A 206 24.13 3.52 5.50
N ILE A 207 23.31 2.58 5.99
CA ILE A 207 22.38 2.78 7.11
C ILE A 207 23.11 3.36 8.34
N ASP A 208 24.26 2.77 8.71
CA ASP A 208 25.09 3.25 9.82
C ASP A 208 25.65 4.66 9.62
N LYS A 209 25.85 5.09 8.37
CA LYS A 209 26.38 6.43 8.02
C LYS A 209 25.32 7.52 8.03
N ILE A 210 24.06 7.19 7.78
CA ILE A 210 22.95 8.16 7.66
C ILE A 210 22.14 8.35 8.94
N ARG A 211 22.52 7.66 10.03
CA ARG A 211 21.99 7.94 11.37
C ARG A 211 22.37 9.35 11.84
N PHE A 212 21.49 9.97 12.62
CA PHE A 212 21.71 11.30 13.16
C PHE A 212 21.19 11.41 14.60
N MET A 213 21.71 12.39 15.34
CA MET A 213 21.22 12.71 16.68
C MET A 213 20.08 13.72 16.55
N ASP A 214 18.88 13.37 17.01
CA ASP A 214 17.81 14.36 17.13
C ASP A 214 18.10 15.30 18.30
N GLU A 215 18.27 16.58 17.99
CA GLU A 215 18.56 17.59 19.00
C GLU A 215 17.39 17.82 19.97
N ASN A 216 16.15 17.49 19.57
CA ASN A 216 14.96 17.69 20.39
C ASN A 216 14.79 16.57 21.43
N THR A 217 14.87 15.30 21.02
CA THR A 217 14.72 14.15 21.93
C THR A 217 16.04 13.75 22.61
N LYS A 218 17.19 14.18 22.08
CA LYS A 218 18.53 13.72 22.48
C LYS A 218 18.74 12.22 22.27
N GLU A 219 18.07 11.65 21.27
CA GLU A 219 18.18 10.25 20.90
C GLU A 219 18.83 10.11 19.51
N TRP A 220 19.55 9.01 19.32
CA TRP A 220 20.01 8.61 18.00
C TRP A 220 18.83 8.05 17.21
N TRP A 221 18.59 8.64 16.05
CA TRP A 221 17.64 8.12 15.07
C TRP A 221 18.43 7.29 14.06
N GLU A 222 18.16 5.99 14.05
CA GLU A 222 18.74 5.02 13.13
C GLU A 222 17.65 4.54 12.17
N PRO A 223 17.93 4.40 10.86
CA PRO A 223 16.97 3.85 9.92
C PRO A 223 16.49 2.46 10.33
N GLU A 224 15.18 2.23 10.32
CA GLU A 224 14.60 0.91 10.60
C GLU A 224 14.94 -0.10 9.50
N THR A 225 15.01 0.36 8.25
CA THR A 225 15.43 -0.41 7.07
C THR A 225 16.14 0.50 6.06
N GLY A 226 16.61 -0.07 4.95
CA GLY A 226 17.06 0.70 3.77
C GLY A 226 15.86 1.31 3.03
N GLY A 227 15.92 1.39 1.70
CA GLY A 227 14.68 1.60 0.92
C GLY A 227 13.79 0.35 0.99
N THR A 228 14.38 -0.84 0.84
CA THR A 228 13.66 -2.12 0.95
C THR A 228 14.27 -3.05 2.01
N ASN A 229 13.47 -3.95 2.57
CA ASN A 229 13.94 -5.07 3.40
C ASN A 229 14.53 -6.20 2.53
N LEU A 230 15.73 -5.96 2.02
CA LEU A 230 16.44 -6.88 1.13
C LEU A 230 16.67 -8.28 1.71
N PRO A 231 17.03 -8.46 3.00
CA PRO A 231 17.15 -9.80 3.59
C PRO A 231 15.85 -10.61 3.49
N ALA A 232 14.72 -10.02 3.89
CA ALA A 232 13.43 -10.69 3.80
C ALA A 232 13.00 -10.97 2.37
N LEU A 233 13.28 -10.03 1.46
CA LEU A 233 12.99 -10.22 0.04
C LEU A 233 13.85 -11.35 -0.57
N ASN A 234 15.12 -11.47 -0.17
CA ASN A 234 15.98 -12.57 -0.58
C ASN A 234 15.50 -13.93 -0.04
N ASP A 235 14.93 -13.98 1.18
CA ASP A 235 14.31 -15.19 1.72
C ASP A 235 13.09 -15.66 0.91
N LEU A 236 12.37 -14.73 0.28
CA LEU A 236 11.31 -15.04 -0.70
C LEU A 236 11.91 -15.47 -2.05
N LEU A 237 12.83 -14.67 -2.60
CA LEU A 237 13.40 -14.88 -3.94
C LEU A 237 14.23 -16.17 -4.07
N LYS A 238 14.76 -16.67 -2.94
CA LYS A 238 15.49 -17.94 -2.88
C LYS A 238 14.66 -19.14 -3.34
N GLU A 239 13.34 -19.09 -3.22
CA GLU A 239 12.44 -20.13 -3.73
C GLU A 239 12.57 -20.34 -5.26
N TRP A 240 13.04 -19.30 -5.99
CA TRP A 240 13.32 -19.35 -7.43
C TRP A 240 14.82 -19.29 -7.76
N ASN A 241 15.71 -19.52 -6.79
CA ASN A 241 17.16 -19.36 -6.92
C ASN A 241 17.59 -17.96 -7.41
N ILE A 242 16.85 -16.92 -7.02
CA ILE A 242 17.21 -15.53 -7.29
C ILE A 242 17.77 -14.91 -6.01
N SER A 243 18.76 -14.03 -6.14
CA SER A 243 19.27 -13.23 -5.03
C SER A 243 19.67 -11.84 -5.49
N LEU A 244 19.46 -10.88 -4.61
CA LEU A 244 19.82 -9.47 -4.80
C LEU A 244 21.07 -9.14 -3.96
N SER A 245 21.86 -8.17 -4.41
CA SER A 245 23.10 -7.75 -3.75
C SER A 245 22.88 -6.60 -2.76
N ALA A 246 23.81 -6.41 -1.82
CA ALA A 246 23.83 -5.20 -0.99
C ALA A 246 24.55 -4.00 -1.68
N HIS A 247 24.72 -4.04 -3.01
CA HIS A 247 25.27 -2.90 -3.75
C HIS A 247 24.24 -1.78 -3.83
N VAL A 248 24.71 -0.54 -3.87
CA VAL A 248 23.84 0.63 -4.00
C VAL A 248 24.21 1.35 -5.28
N LEU A 249 23.47 1.08 -6.34
CA LEU A 249 23.80 1.55 -7.67
C LEU A 249 23.04 2.82 -8.02
N ASP A 250 23.73 3.79 -8.64
CA ASP A 250 23.15 4.95 -9.30
C ASP A 250 23.62 5.00 -10.76
N GLY A 251 22.72 5.42 -11.66
CA GLY A 251 23.12 5.76 -13.02
C GLY A 251 21.92 5.98 -13.92
N ILE A 252 22.12 5.69 -15.20
CA ILE A 252 21.06 5.69 -16.21
C ILE A 252 21.04 4.30 -16.83
N ALA A 253 19.91 3.62 -16.71
CA ALA A 253 19.66 2.35 -17.38
C ALA A 253 18.83 2.57 -18.65
N ILE A 254 19.07 1.78 -19.69
CA ILE A 254 18.27 1.84 -20.92
C ILE A 254 17.32 0.64 -20.92
N ILE A 255 16.02 0.91 -20.83
CA ILE A 255 14.97 -0.12 -20.93
C ILE A 255 14.28 0.05 -22.28
N GLY A 256 14.59 -0.86 -23.22
CA GLY A 256 14.12 -0.74 -24.60
C GLY A 256 14.72 0.49 -25.29
N GLN A 257 13.92 1.54 -25.46
CA GLN A 257 14.36 2.82 -26.02
C GLN A 257 14.32 3.97 -24.99
N THR A 258 13.93 3.67 -23.74
CA THR A 258 13.70 4.68 -22.72
C THR A 258 14.88 4.71 -21.76
N PRO A 259 15.59 5.86 -21.66
CA PRO A 259 16.54 6.06 -20.58
C PRO A 259 15.77 6.26 -19.26
N VAL A 260 16.11 5.46 -18.27
CA VAL A 260 15.52 5.50 -16.92
C VAL A 260 16.62 5.89 -15.95
N LYS A 261 16.37 6.94 -15.17
CA LYS A 261 17.27 7.31 -14.09
C LYS A 261 17.11 6.30 -12.96
N TYR A 262 18.18 5.59 -12.65
CA TYR A 262 18.29 4.70 -11.50
C TYR A 262 18.95 5.50 -10.38
N LEU A 263 18.20 5.86 -9.35
CA LEU A 263 18.63 6.81 -8.31
C LEU A 263 19.50 6.13 -7.27
N SER A 264 18.96 5.15 -6.57
CA SER A 264 19.68 4.24 -5.69
C SER A 264 18.91 2.94 -5.70
N GLY A 265 19.60 1.82 -5.85
CA GLY A 265 18.92 0.54 -5.87
C GLY A 265 19.89 -0.63 -5.88
N THR A 266 19.36 -1.82 -5.58
CA THR A 266 20.12 -3.07 -5.58
C THR A 266 20.41 -3.60 -7.00
N SER A 267 21.10 -4.74 -7.10
CA SER A 267 21.32 -5.48 -8.35
C SER A 267 21.06 -6.97 -8.15
N VAL A 268 20.81 -7.69 -9.23
CA VAL A 268 20.68 -9.16 -9.19
C VAL A 268 22.06 -9.78 -9.07
N SER A 269 22.34 -10.44 -7.94
CA SER A 269 23.62 -11.12 -7.67
C SER A 269 23.63 -12.56 -8.18
N ASN A 270 22.48 -13.22 -8.17
CA ASN A 270 22.31 -14.59 -8.63
C ASN A 270 20.94 -14.76 -9.27
N ALA A 271 20.90 -15.54 -10.36
CA ALA A 271 19.68 -15.92 -11.04
C ALA A 271 19.84 -17.32 -11.64
N PRO A 272 18.74 -18.07 -11.85
CA PRO A 272 18.82 -19.39 -12.44
C PRO A 272 19.36 -19.32 -13.89
N PRO A 273 20.01 -20.38 -14.42
CA PRO A 273 20.70 -20.34 -15.71
C PRO A 273 19.85 -19.98 -16.93
N HIS A 274 18.53 -20.13 -16.83
CA HIS A 274 17.57 -19.82 -17.89
C HIS A 274 16.92 -18.44 -17.73
N ALA A 275 17.31 -17.68 -16.70
CA ALA A 275 16.82 -16.32 -16.51
C ALA A 275 17.36 -15.40 -17.61
N LEU A 276 16.49 -14.50 -18.10
CA LEU A 276 16.91 -13.40 -18.94
C LEU A 276 17.31 -12.23 -18.04
N ILE A 277 18.60 -11.85 -18.08
CA ILE A 277 19.15 -10.75 -17.29
C ILE A 277 19.43 -9.57 -18.22
N ALA A 278 18.87 -8.41 -17.90
CA ALA A 278 19.26 -7.14 -18.52
C ALA A 278 20.40 -6.51 -17.71
N LEU A 279 21.46 -6.07 -18.40
CA LEU A 279 22.64 -5.46 -17.78
C LEU A 279 22.69 -3.97 -18.13
N SER A 280 23.16 -3.17 -17.17
CA SER A 280 23.44 -1.75 -17.35
C SER A 280 24.68 -1.38 -16.55
N ASP A 281 25.50 -0.49 -17.10
CA ASP A 281 26.67 0.04 -16.41
C ASP A 281 26.22 1.17 -15.47
N LEU A 282 26.25 0.90 -14.17
CA LEU A 282 25.89 1.83 -13.11
C LEU A 282 27.09 2.05 -12.17
N THR A 283 27.02 3.10 -11.36
CA THR A 283 28.06 3.46 -10.39
C THR A 283 27.64 3.00 -9.00
N ASP A 284 28.49 2.23 -8.32
CA ASP A 284 28.28 1.89 -6.91
C ASP A 284 28.56 3.12 -6.03
N LEU A 285 27.63 3.43 -5.12
CA LEU A 285 27.69 4.60 -4.24
C LEU A 285 28.43 4.32 -2.91
N VAL A 286 28.78 3.06 -2.63
CA VAL A 286 29.38 2.61 -1.36
C VAL A 286 30.90 2.70 -1.35
#